data_AF-A0A842PHI4-F1
#
_entry.id   AF-A0A842PHI4-F1
#
_cell.length_a   1.000
_cell.length_b   1.000
_cell.length_c   1.000
_cell.angle_alpha   90.00
_cell.angle_beta   90.00
_cell.angle_gamma   90.00
#
_symmetry.space_group_name_H-M   'P 1'
#
loop_
_entity.id
_entity.type
_entity.pdbx_description
1 polymer ?
#
loop_
_entity_poly.entity_id
_entity_poly.type
_entity_poly.pdbx_seq_one_letter_code
_entity_poly.pdbx_strand_id
1 'polypeptide(L)' 'MQKTIEVVYEKGVFKPLEKVEMEEGEHAKIRMEEKKRGEIDFEPIKLKNKISVEKISYLSLCR' A
#
# COMPACT_ATOMS: atom_id res chain seq x y z
N MET A 1 -12.20 5.11 -22.63
CA MET A 1 -11.17 5.25 -21.59
C MET A 1 -11.87 5.31 -20.25
N GLN A 2 -11.47 4.50 -19.27
CA GLN A 2 -12.06 4.53 -17.93
C GLN A 2 -11.39 5.66 -17.13
N LYS A 3 -12.18 6.60 -16.62
CA LYS A 3 -11.71 7.65 -15.71
C LYS A 3 -11.95 7.18 -14.27
N THR A 4 -10.93 7.25 -13.42
CA THR A 4 -11.08 7.02 -11.98
C THR A 4 -11.49 8.34 -11.35
N ILE A 5 -12.60 8.35 -10.62
CA ILE A 5 -13.14 9.55 -9.97
C ILE A 5 -12.69 9.53 -8.51
N GLU A 6 -11.94 10.54 -8.08
CA GLU A 6 -11.63 10.73 -6.67
C GLU A 6 -12.83 11.40 -5.96
N VAL A 7 -13.23 10.83 -4.84
CA VAL A 7 -14.40 11.24 -4.07
C VAL A 7 -14.07 11.38 -2.59
N VAL A 8 -14.74 12.31 -1.91
CA VAL A 8 -14.70 12.46 -0.46
C VAL A 8 -16.01 11.92 0.12
N TYR A 9 -15.91 11.08 1.14
CA TYR A 9 -17.09 10.57 1.84
C TYR A 9 -17.47 11.50 2.99
N GLU A 10 -18.63 12.16 2.89
CA GLU A 10 -19.16 13.05 3.92
C GLU A 10 -20.62 12.73 4.21
N LYS A 11 -20.94 12.46 5.49
CA LYS A 11 -22.32 12.28 5.98
C LYS A 11 -23.16 11.26 5.18
N GLY A 12 -22.55 10.17 4.70
CA GLY A 12 -23.26 9.14 3.94
C GLY A 12 -23.25 9.32 2.43
N VAL A 13 -22.65 10.40 1.91
CA VAL A 13 -22.63 10.73 0.48
C VAL A 13 -21.20 10.82 -0.04
N PHE A 14 -20.92 10.20 -1.19
CA PHE A 14 -19.67 10.37 -1.92
C PHE A 14 -19.75 11.64 -2.78
N LYS A 15 -18.97 12.66 -2.42
CA LYS A 15 -18.86 13.91 -3.17
C LYS A 15 -17.64 13.86 -4.08
N PRO A 16 -17.80 13.98 -5.40
CA PRO A 16 -16.66 13.98 -6.30
C PRO A 16 -15.85 15.27 -6.19
N LEU A 17 -14.53 15.17 -6.32
CA LEU A 17 -13.63 16.33 -6.34
C LEU A 17 -13.68 17.08 -7.66
N GLU A 18 -13.96 16.36 -8.76
CA GLU A 18 -14.18 16.93 -10.08
C GLU A 18 -15.66 16.85 -10.45
N LYS A 19 -16.12 17.72 -11.36
CA LYS A 19 -17.49 17.65 -11.86
C LYS A 19 -17.64 16.43 -12.76
N VAL A 20 -18.53 15.53 -12.38
CA VAL A 20 -18.83 14.31 -13.15
C VAL A 20 -20.32 14.30 -13.50
N GLU A 21 -20.60 14.09 -14.77
CA GLU A 21 -21.95 13.79 -15.25
C GLU A 21 -22.10 12.26 -15.32
N MET A 22 -22.98 11.72 -14.49
CA MET A 22 -23.33 10.30 -14.42
C MET A 22 -24.85 10.17 -14.47
N GLU A 23 -25.34 9.09 -15.05
CA GLU A 23 -26.78 8.80 -15.06
C GLU A 23 -27.23 8.26 -13.71
N GLU A 24 -28.44 8.63 -13.29
CA GLU A 24 -29.02 8.11 -12.05
C GLU A 24 -29.22 6.59 -12.15
N GLY A 25 -28.73 5.84 -11.16
CA GLY A 25 -28.80 4.39 -11.13
C GLY A 25 -27.56 3.65 -11.66
N GLU A 26 -26.51 4.37 -12.07
CA GLU A 26 -25.23 3.74 -12.42
C GLU A 26 -24.56 3.08 -11.21
N HIS A 27 -24.09 1.84 -11.39
CA HIS A 27 -23.35 1.10 -10.37
C HIS A 27 -21.84 1.27 -10.56
N ALA A 28 -21.15 1.78 -9.54
CA ALA A 28 -19.70 1.90 -9.52
C ALA A 28 -19.07 0.99 -8.46
N LYS A 29 -17.88 0.44 -8.76
CA LYS A 29 -17.05 -0.26 -7.77
C LYS A 29 -16.15 0.75 -7.06
N ILE A 30 -16.18 0.76 -5.73
CA ILE A 30 -15.35 1.64 -4.91
C ILE A 30 -14.08 0.88 -4.50
N ARG A 31 -12.93 1.52 -4.67
CA ARG A 31 -11.65 1.04 -4.16
C ARG A 31 -11.14 2.04 -3.12
N MET A 32 -10.97 1.60 -1.88
CA MET A 32 -10.39 2.43 -0.83
C MET A 32 -8.88 2.14 -0.79
N GLU A 33 -8.08 3.19 -0.99
CA GLU A 33 -6.61 3.10 -0.89
C GLU A 33 -6.16 3.78 0.40
N GLU A 34 -5.49 3.03 1.28
CA GLU A 34 -4.89 3.59 2.48
C GLU A 34 -3.66 4.41 2.08
N LYS A 35 -3.80 5.74 1.99
CA LYS A 35 -2.64 6.65 1.89
C LYS A 35 -1.98 6.73 3.26
N LYS A 36 -1.16 5.73 3.61
CA LYS A 36 -0.33 5.75 4.81
C LYS A 36 0.68 6.90 4.69
N ARG A 37 0.40 8.03 5.34
CA ARG A 37 1.36 9.13 5.52
C ARG A 37 2.50 8.61 6.41
N GLY A 38 3.52 7.99 5.81
CA GLY A 38 4.77 7.64 6.49
C GLY A 38 5.04 6.16 6.74
N GLU A 39 4.18 5.23 6.34
CA GLU A 39 4.54 3.81 6.34
C GLU A 39 4.95 3.42 4.94
N ILE A 40 6.25 3.21 4.76
CA ILE A 40 6.77 2.52 3.60
C ILE A 40 6.15 1.12 3.61
N ASP A 41 5.61 0.65 2.48
CA ASP A 41 5.13 -0.72 2.28
C ASP A 41 6.32 -1.71 2.30
N PHE A 42 7.08 -1.77 3.41
CA PHE A 42 8.08 -2.80 3.62
C PHE A 42 7.44 -3.95 4.38
N GLU A 43 7.14 -5.04 3.68
CA GLU A 43 7.12 -6.33 4.34
C GLU A 43 8.49 -6.54 4.99
N PRO A 44 8.58 -6.83 6.31
CA PRO A 44 9.88 -7.02 6.95
C PRO A 44 10.61 -8.19 6.30
N ILE A 45 11.81 -7.92 5.77
CA ILE A 45 12.70 -8.96 5.22
C ILE A 45 13.03 -9.93 6.36
N LYS A 46 12.39 -11.10 6.36
CA LYS A 46 12.69 -12.16 7.32
C LYS A 46 14.10 -12.68 7.06
N LEU A 47 15.06 -12.27 7.89
CA LEU A 47 16.40 -12.87 7.91
C LEU A 47 16.28 -14.35 8.30
N LYS A 48 16.31 -15.23 7.30
CA LYS A 48 16.12 -16.68 7.49
C LYS A 48 17.30 -17.39 8.14
N ASN A 49 18.49 -16.78 8.14
CA ASN A 49 19.72 -17.52 8.38
C ASN A 49 20.31 -17.20 9.76
N LYS A 50 20.25 -18.17 10.67
CA LYS A 50 21.09 -18.18 11.87
C LYS A 50 22.54 -18.43 11.44
N ILE A 51 23.44 -17.51 11.79
CA ILE A 51 24.88 -17.72 11.61
C ILE A 51 25.34 -18.66 12.73
N SER A 52 26.00 -19.76 12.37
CA SER A 52 26.61 -20.67 13.36
C SER A 52 27.96 -20.11 13.83
N VAL A 53 28.36 -20.45 15.06
CA VAL A 53 29.61 -19.98 15.68
C VAL A 53 30.83 -20.37 14.84
N GLU A 54 30.77 -21.52 14.15
CA GLU A 54 31.86 -21.97 13.27
C GLU A 54 32.09 -21.01 12.10
N LYS A 55 31.02 -20.43 11.54
CA LYS A 55 31.09 -19.48 10.42
C LYS A 55 31.74 -18.16 10.83
N ILE A 56 31.51 -17.70 12.07
CA ILE A 56 32.10 -16.48 12.63
C ILE A 56 33.61 -16.66 12.83
N SER A 57 34.00 -17.82 13.38
CA SER A 57 35.40 -18.17 13.60
C SER A 57 36.20 -18.14 12.28
N TYR A 58 35.65 -18.76 11.22
CA TYR A 58 36.30 -18.78 9.91
C TYR A 58 36.46 -17.38 9.30
N LEU A 59 35.46 -16.50 9.46
CA LEU A 59 35.54 -15.10 8.99
C LEU A 59 36.56 -14.27 9.77
N SER A 60 36.77 -14.55 11.06
CA SER A 60 37.77 -13.85 11.87
C SER A 60 39.22 -14.25 11.55
N LEU A 61 39.42 -15.42 10.95
CA LEU A 61 40.72 -15.97 10.57
C LEU A 61 41.21 -15.51 9.19
N CYS A 62 40.32 -14.97 8.34
CA CYS A 62 40.67 -14.43 7.02
C CYS A 62 41.07 -12.94 7.05
N ARG A 63 41.46 -12.40 8.21
CA ARG A 63 41.84 -10.99 8.38
C ARG A 63 43.35 -10.80 8.53
#